data_AF-A0A7T3RF88-F1
#
_entry.id   AF-A0A7T3RF88-F1
#
_cell.length_a   1.000
_cell.length_b   1.000
_cell.length_c   1.000
_cell.angle_alpha   90.00
_cell.angle_beta   90.00
_cell.angle_gamma   90.00
#
_symmetry.space_group_name_H-M   'P 1'
#
loop_
_entity.id
_entity.type
_entity.pdbx_description
1 polymer ?
#
loop_
_entity_poly.entity_id
_entity_poly.type
_entity_poly.pdbx_seq_one_letter_code
_entity_poly.pdbx_strand_id
1 'polypeptide(L)'
;MNFETEFFCILKEQSDILDSMLAAQAELRNCVRTRVWSGLEEKITAVSNLGHRFSQLDERREALLLADKKLVNADGARALVSSVRSKLSRSKIENDALSEYIRITREFISGVLDHCVPQRSNTLYTSSGTIRKPTSPSVVVNVTF
;
A
#
# COMPACT_ATOMS: atom_id res chain seq x y z
N MET A 1 -32.65 12.39 -17.79
CA MET A 1 -31.42 11.71 -18.24
C MET A 1 -31.71 10.21 -18.20
N ASN A 2 -31.40 9.44 -19.24
CA ASN A 2 -31.71 8.01 -19.28
C ASN A 2 -30.76 7.26 -18.31
N PHE A 3 -31.31 6.52 -17.34
CA PHE A 3 -30.54 5.78 -16.33
C PHE A 3 -29.54 4.80 -16.96
N GLU A 4 -29.86 4.21 -18.11
CA GLU A 4 -28.95 3.34 -18.86
C GLU A 4 -27.71 4.10 -19.38
N THR A 5 -27.90 5.31 -19.91
CA THR A 5 -26.80 6.13 -20.41
C THR A 5 -25.89 6.59 -19.28
N GLU A 6 -26.48 6.99 -18.14
CA GLU A 6 -25.71 7.37 -16.96
C GLU A 6 -24.89 6.21 -16.40
N PHE A 7 -25.51 5.02 -16.29
CA PHE A 7 -24.82 3.81 -15.84
C PHE A 7 -23.63 3.44 -16.75
N PHE A 8 -23.80 3.56 -18.07
CA PHE A 8 -22.73 3.30 -19.03
C PHE A 8 -21.59 4.32 -18.92
N CYS A 9 -21.90 5.60 -18.77
CA CYS A 9 -20.89 6.65 -18.54
C CYS A 9 -20.09 6.38 -17.26
N ILE A 10 -20.75 6.03 -16.17
CA ILE A 10 -20.09 5.70 -14.90
C ILE A 10 -19.13 4.52 -15.08
N LEU A 11 -19.56 3.43 -15.72
CA LEU A 11 -18.70 2.27 -15.96
C LEU A 11 -17.47 2.62 -16.81
N LYS A 12 -17.64 3.48 -17.81
CA LYS A 12 -16.54 3.95 -18.65
C LYS A 12 -15.56 4.79 -17.83
N GLU A 13 -16.06 5.75 -17.05
CA GLU A 13 -15.21 6.57 -16.17
C GLU A 13 -14.48 5.72 -15.11
N GLN A 14 -15.15 4.73 -14.52
CA GLN A 14 -14.53 3.76 -13.60
C GLN A 14 -13.39 3.00 -14.28
N SER A 15 -13.60 2.57 -15.53
CA SER A 15 -12.56 1.90 -16.33
C SER A 15 -11.35 2.82 -16.57
N ASP A 16 -11.58 4.08 -16.92
CA ASP A 16 -10.51 5.05 -17.22
C ASP A 16 -9.71 5.44 -15.95
N ILE A 17 -10.39 5.55 -14.80
CA ILE A 17 -9.74 5.75 -13.50
C ILE A 17 -8.83 4.57 -13.16
N LEU A 18 -9.29 3.33 -13.39
CA LEU A 18 -8.48 2.14 -13.11
C LEU A 18 -7.26 2.04 -14.02
N ASP A 19 -7.35 2.43 -15.29
CA ASP A 19 -6.19 2.51 -16.18
C ASP A 19 -5.16 3.53 -15.67
N SER A 20 -5.65 4.71 -15.25
CA SER A 20 -4.82 5.75 -14.66
C SER A 20 -4.16 5.29 -13.36
N MET A 21 -4.90 4.54 -12.53
CA MET A 21 -4.41 3.99 -11.27
C MET A 21 -3.33 2.93 -11.49
N LEU A 22 -3.52 2.04 -12.46
CA LEU A 22 -2.51 1.04 -12.83
C LEU A 22 -1.22 1.69 -13.34
N ALA A 23 -1.32 2.75 -14.15
CA ALA A 23 -0.17 3.51 -14.62
C ALA A 23 0.57 4.17 -13.44
N ALA A 24 -0.15 4.84 -12.55
CA ALA A 24 0.44 5.49 -11.38
C ALA A 24 1.07 4.47 -10.41
N GLN A 25 0.46 3.30 -10.20
CA GLN A 25 1.03 2.21 -9.42
C GLN A 25 2.34 1.67 -10.04
N ALA A 26 2.40 1.54 -11.37
CA ALA A 26 3.62 1.15 -12.07
C ALA A 26 4.73 2.19 -11.91
N GLU A 27 4.40 3.49 -11.94
CA GLU A 27 5.33 4.57 -11.65
C GLU A 27 5.83 4.54 -10.21
N LEU A 28 4.93 4.38 -9.23
CA LEU A 28 5.29 4.24 -7.81
C LEU A 28 6.25 3.06 -7.60
N ARG A 29 5.95 1.92 -8.19
CA ARG A 29 6.82 0.74 -8.16
C ARG A 29 8.19 1.03 -8.75
N ASN A 30 8.25 1.77 -9.86
CA ASN A 30 9.52 2.19 -10.45
C ASN A 30 10.30 3.14 -9.54
N CYS A 31 9.67 4.18 -8.98
CA CYS A 31 10.30 5.11 -8.02
C CYS A 31 10.92 4.37 -6.84
N VAL A 32 10.16 3.44 -6.24
CA VAL A 32 10.61 2.63 -5.10
C VAL A 32 11.75 1.68 -5.51
N ARG A 33 11.69 1.09 -6.70
CA ARG A 33 12.73 0.18 -7.22
C ARG A 33 14.04 0.91 -7.57
N THR A 34 13.96 2.06 -8.23
CA THR A 34 15.13 2.86 -8.64
C THR A 34 15.62 3.79 -7.54
N ARG A 35 14.95 3.80 -6.38
CA ARG A 35 15.25 4.66 -5.22
C ARG A 35 15.21 6.16 -5.56
N VAL A 36 14.36 6.51 -6.52
CA VAL A 36 14.10 7.91 -6.91
C VAL A 36 12.86 8.37 -6.16
N TRP A 37 13.08 9.11 -5.07
CA TRP A 37 12.04 9.55 -4.16
C TRP A 37 11.43 10.92 -4.51
N SER A 38 12.03 11.64 -5.46
CA SER A 38 11.54 12.93 -5.92
C SER A 38 10.13 12.82 -6.49
N GLY A 39 9.19 13.57 -5.92
CA GLY A 39 7.78 13.52 -6.33
C GLY A 39 7.04 12.25 -5.93
N LEU A 40 7.59 11.41 -5.04
CA LEU A 40 6.89 10.21 -4.56
C LEU A 40 5.58 10.58 -3.86
N GLU A 41 5.61 11.62 -3.01
CA GLU A 41 4.42 12.10 -2.29
C GLU A 41 3.31 12.54 -3.25
N GLU A 42 3.65 13.32 -4.28
CA GLU A 42 2.70 13.74 -5.32
C GLU A 42 2.06 12.54 -6.02
N LYS A 43 2.85 11.49 -6.33
CA LYS A 43 2.34 10.26 -6.95
C LYS A 43 1.42 9.49 -6.00
N ILE A 44 1.75 9.42 -4.71
CA ILE A 44 0.89 8.81 -3.68
C ILE A 44 -0.43 9.58 -3.59
N THR A 45 -0.38 10.91 -3.51
CA THR A 45 -1.57 11.77 -3.48
C THR A 45 -2.42 11.58 -4.75
N ALA A 46 -1.80 11.46 -5.93
CA ALA A 46 -2.50 11.19 -7.18
C ALA A 46 -3.27 9.85 -7.14
N VAL A 47 -2.63 8.78 -6.66
CA VAL A 47 -3.30 7.47 -6.48
C VAL A 47 -4.44 7.56 -5.45
N SER A 48 -4.23 8.28 -4.35
CA SER A 48 -5.29 8.50 -3.34
C SER A 48 -6.50 9.22 -3.94
N ASN A 49 -6.27 10.28 -4.73
CA ASN A 49 -7.33 11.04 -5.38
C ASN A 49 -8.11 10.19 -6.40
N LEU A 50 -7.41 9.36 -7.18
CA LEU A 50 -8.05 8.40 -8.09
C LEU A 50 -8.91 7.38 -7.33
N GLY A 51 -8.42 6.88 -6.19
CA GLY A 51 -9.16 5.99 -5.30
C GLY A 51 -10.45 6.61 -4.78
N HIS A 52 -10.39 7.84 -4.23
CA HIS A 52 -11.57 8.57 -3.77
C HIS A 52 -12.61 8.77 -4.88
N ARG A 53 -12.13 9.18 -6.07
CA ARG A 53 -13.00 9.41 -7.22
C ARG A 53 -13.65 8.11 -7.72
N PHE A 54 -12.92 7.01 -7.69
CA PHE A 54 -13.47 5.68 -7.98
C PHE A 54 -14.58 5.31 -6.99
N SER A 55 -14.35 5.48 -5.68
CA SER A 55 -15.34 5.20 -4.63
C SER A 55 -16.63 5.99 -4.82
N GLN A 56 -16.54 7.29 -5.12
CA GLN A 56 -17.72 8.13 -5.40
C GLN A 56 -18.52 7.63 -6.62
N LEU A 57 -17.83 7.22 -7.69
CA LEU A 57 -18.51 6.63 -8.85
C LEU A 57 -19.13 5.27 -8.52
N ASP A 58 -18.51 4.48 -7.66
CA ASP A 58 -19.02 3.19 -7.22
C ASP A 58 -20.32 3.34 -6.42
N GLU A 59 -20.36 4.28 -5.48
CA GLU A 59 -21.57 4.62 -4.72
C GLU A 59 -22.72 5.07 -5.64
N ARG A 60 -22.42 5.93 -6.63
CA ARG A 60 -23.41 6.38 -7.61
C ARG A 60 -23.92 5.23 -8.48
N ARG A 61 -23.01 4.34 -8.91
CA ARG A 61 -23.38 3.12 -9.66
C ARG A 61 -24.30 2.23 -8.84
N GLU A 62 -24.00 2.02 -7.55
CA GLU A 62 -24.83 1.22 -6.65
C GLU A 62 -26.22 1.84 -6.46
N ALA A 63 -26.31 3.16 -6.29
CA ALA A 63 -27.60 3.85 -6.21
C ALA A 63 -28.46 3.65 -7.47
N LEU A 64 -27.85 3.69 -8.67
CA LEU A 64 -28.56 3.41 -9.93
C LEU A 64 -29.05 1.95 -10.00
N LEU A 65 -28.25 0.99 -9.54
CA LEU A 65 -28.63 -0.43 -9.50
C LEU A 65 -29.75 -0.72 -8.51
N LEU A 66 -29.83 0.03 -7.41
CA LEU A 66 -30.95 -0.04 -6.48
C LEU A 66 -32.24 0.50 -7.10
N ALA A 67 -32.14 1.55 -7.92
CA ALA A 67 -33.28 2.13 -8.63
C ALA A 67 -33.78 1.24 -9.78
N ASP A 68 -32.87 0.67 -10.59
CA ASP A 68 -33.21 -0.25 -11.65
C ASP A 68 -32.16 -1.37 -11.81
N LYS A 69 -32.54 -2.59 -11.41
CA LYS A 69 -31.69 -3.78 -11.51
C LYS A 69 -31.49 -4.26 -12.94
N LYS A 70 -32.33 -3.84 -13.89
CA LYS A 70 -32.23 -4.28 -15.30
C LYS A 70 -31.06 -3.64 -16.03
N LEU A 71 -30.48 -2.56 -15.48
CA LEU A 71 -29.31 -1.87 -16.04
C LEU A 71 -28.10 -2.80 -16.25
N VAL A 72 -27.94 -3.85 -15.42
CA VAL A 72 -26.88 -4.86 -15.57
C VAL A 72 -27.06 -5.73 -16.81
N ASN A 73 -28.31 -5.86 -17.29
CA ASN A 73 -28.66 -6.68 -18.45
C ASN A 73 -28.68 -5.88 -19.75
N ALA A 74 -28.44 -4.56 -19.70
CA ALA A 74 -28.32 -3.74 -20.88
C ALA A 74 -27.17 -4.22 -21.79
N ASP A 75 -27.36 -4.12 -23.10
CA ASP A 75 -26.37 -4.56 -24.08
C ASP A 75 -25.05 -3.79 -23.89
N GLY A 76 -23.94 -4.52 -23.88
CA GLY A 76 -22.59 -3.97 -23.67
C GLY A 76 -22.22 -3.67 -22.21
N ALA A 77 -23.20 -3.51 -21.30
CA ALA A 77 -22.93 -3.22 -19.89
C ALA A 77 -22.17 -4.35 -19.19
N ARG A 78 -22.53 -5.61 -19.47
CA ARG A 78 -21.85 -6.79 -18.90
C ARG A 78 -20.36 -6.86 -19.26
N ALA A 79 -20.02 -6.51 -20.50
CA ALA A 79 -18.63 -6.50 -20.96
C ALA A 79 -17.82 -5.42 -20.23
N LEU A 80 -18.39 -4.22 -20.07
CA LEU A 80 -17.76 -3.14 -19.30
C LEU A 80 -17.60 -3.50 -17.82
N VAL A 81 -18.64 -4.06 -17.19
CA VAL A 81 -18.55 -4.52 -15.79
C VAL A 81 -17.44 -5.57 -15.63
N SER A 82 -17.34 -6.53 -16.56
CA SER A 82 -16.27 -7.52 -16.56
C SER A 82 -14.88 -6.88 -16.67
N SER A 83 -14.73 -5.92 -17.59
CA SER A 83 -13.48 -5.14 -17.77
C SER A 83 -13.10 -4.39 -16.50
N VAL A 84 -14.03 -3.63 -15.90
CA VAL A 84 -13.79 -2.89 -14.65
C VAL A 84 -13.38 -3.83 -13.52
N ARG A 85 -14.06 -4.99 -13.37
CA ARG A 85 -13.69 -6.00 -12.36
C ARG A 85 -12.31 -6.59 -12.59
N SER A 86 -11.96 -6.89 -13.85
CA SER A 86 -10.63 -7.40 -14.20
C SER A 86 -9.54 -6.38 -13.87
N LYS A 87 -9.72 -5.11 -14.26
CA LYS A 87 -8.78 -4.03 -13.95
C LYS A 87 -8.64 -3.76 -12.46
N LEU A 88 -9.75 -3.79 -11.71
CA LEU A 88 -9.74 -3.65 -10.26
C LEU A 88 -8.95 -4.78 -9.60
N SER A 89 -9.18 -6.02 -10.04
CA SER A 89 -8.42 -7.18 -9.57
C SER A 89 -6.92 -7.01 -9.83
N ARG A 90 -6.55 -6.56 -11.03
CA ARG A 90 -5.14 -6.30 -11.39
C ARG A 90 -4.53 -5.21 -10.53
N SER A 91 -5.25 -4.13 -10.27
CA SER A 91 -4.77 -3.02 -9.44
C SER A 91 -4.54 -3.44 -7.99
N LYS A 92 -5.39 -4.33 -7.44
CA LYS A 92 -5.16 -4.94 -6.13
C LYS A 92 -3.88 -5.77 -6.11
N ILE A 93 -3.67 -6.63 -7.11
CA ILE A 93 -2.46 -7.46 -7.23
C ILE A 93 -1.19 -6.60 -7.28
N GLU A 94 -1.18 -5.52 -8.08
CA GLU A 94 -0.02 -4.62 -8.14
C GLU A 94 0.24 -3.90 -6.82
N ASN A 95 -0.82 -3.49 -6.11
CA ASN A 95 -0.69 -2.87 -4.80
C ASN A 95 -0.14 -3.84 -3.74
N ASP A 96 -0.60 -5.09 -3.76
CA ASP A 96 -0.12 -6.14 -2.87
C ASP A 96 1.36 -6.45 -3.14
N ALA A 97 1.74 -6.55 -4.42
CA ALA A 97 3.14 -6.75 -4.82
C ALA A 97 4.05 -5.59 -4.39
N LEU A 98 3.59 -4.34 -4.51
CA LEU A 98 4.33 -3.16 -4.05
C LEU A 98 4.49 -3.17 -2.52
N SER A 99 3.41 -3.48 -1.80
CA SER A 99 3.41 -3.55 -0.33
C SER A 99 4.38 -4.61 0.17
N GLU A 100 4.39 -5.79 -0.46
CA GLU A 100 5.29 -6.88 -0.15
C GLU A 100 6.76 -6.50 -0.41
N TYR A 101 7.05 -5.82 -1.52
CA TYR A 101 8.39 -5.32 -1.81
C TYR A 101 8.89 -4.36 -0.72
N ILE A 102 8.03 -3.41 -0.29
CA ILE A 102 8.36 -2.44 0.75
C ILE A 102 8.63 -3.17 2.08
N ARG A 103 7.81 -4.16 2.42
CA ARG A 103 7.97 -5.00 3.61
C ARG A 103 9.34 -5.70 3.62
N ILE A 104 9.65 -6.44 2.56
CA ILE A 104 10.93 -7.16 2.41
C ILE A 104 12.12 -6.20 2.50
N THR A 105 12.03 -5.04 1.82
CA THR A 105 13.11 -4.04 1.83
C THR A 105 13.34 -3.48 3.23
N ARG A 106 12.26 -3.19 3.97
CA ARG A 106 12.34 -2.72 5.36
C ARG A 106 12.98 -3.77 6.26
N GLU A 107 12.53 -5.03 6.16
CA GLU A 107 13.07 -6.14 6.95
C GLU A 107 14.56 -6.37 6.69
N PHE A 108 14.99 -6.31 5.43
CA PHE A 108 16.39 -6.43 5.06
C PHE A 108 17.25 -5.32 5.69
N ILE A 109 16.81 -4.05 5.58
CA ILE A 109 17.54 -2.91 6.17
C ILE A 109 17.59 -3.04 7.69
N SER A 110 16.48 -3.42 8.33
CA SER A 110 16.46 -3.68 9.78
C SER A 110 17.42 -4.80 10.17
N GLY A 111 17.47 -5.90 9.44
CA GLY A 111 18.42 -6.99 9.69
C GLY A 111 19.88 -6.57 9.54
N VAL A 112 20.20 -5.79 8.51
CA VAL A 112 21.55 -5.21 8.33
C VAL A 112 21.90 -4.28 9.49
N LEU A 113 20.97 -3.42 9.91
CA LEU A 113 21.18 -2.52 11.04
C LEU A 113 21.34 -3.28 12.36
N ASP A 114 20.56 -4.34 12.60
CA ASP A 114 20.71 -5.22 13.76
C ASP A 114 22.07 -5.95 13.74
N HIS A 115 22.64 -6.22 12.56
CA HIS A 115 23.99 -6.79 12.46
C HIS A 115 25.10 -5.74 12.68
N CYS A 116 24.92 -4.52 12.17
CA CYS A 116 25.87 -3.43 12.37
C CYS A 116 25.82 -2.85 13.80
N VAL A 117 24.65 -2.91 14.43
CA VAL A 117 24.38 -2.44 15.79
C VAL A 117 23.65 -3.56 16.55
N PRO A 118 24.38 -4.60 17.01
CA PRO A 118 23.78 -5.75 17.69
C PRO A 118 23.15 -5.43 19.05
N GLN A 119 23.20 -4.17 19.52
CA GLN A 119 23.01 -3.83 20.92
C GLN A 119 21.71 -3.08 21.19
N ARG A 120 20.67 -3.83 21.54
CA ARG A 120 19.51 -3.30 22.27
C ARG A 120 19.85 -3.17 23.76
N SER A 121 20.08 -1.94 24.19
CA SER A 121 20.04 -1.42 25.58
C SER A 121 21.00 -2.02 26.62
N ASN A 122 21.70 -1.13 27.35
CA ASN A 122 22.58 -1.37 28.52
C ASN A 122 24.02 -1.82 28.26
N THR A 123 24.74 -1.11 27.40
CA THR A 123 26.22 -1.14 27.43
C THR A 123 26.75 0.26 27.68
N LEU A 124 27.48 0.41 28.79
CA LEU A 124 28.16 1.66 29.12
C LEU A 124 29.40 1.78 28.22
N TYR A 125 29.45 2.85 27.44
CA TYR A 125 30.62 3.18 26.64
C TYR A 125 31.61 3.98 27.49
N THR A 126 32.90 3.69 27.34
CA THR A 126 33.94 4.60 27.82
C THR A 126 34.00 5.85 26.93
N SER A 127 34.63 6.93 27.39
CA SER A 127 34.81 8.15 26.59
C SER A 127 35.59 7.93 25.28
N SER A 128 36.30 6.80 25.14
CA SER A 128 37.01 6.36 23.94
C SER A 128 36.20 5.39 23.06
N GLY A 129 34.93 5.12 23.38
CA GLY A 129 34.03 4.30 22.56
C GLY A 129 34.23 2.79 22.70
N THR A 130 35.00 2.32 23.68
CA THR A 130 35.16 0.87 23.94
C THR A 130 34.04 0.33 24.82
N ILE A 131 33.57 -0.88 24.48
CA ILE A 131 32.43 -1.53 25.15
C ILE A 131 32.86 -2.04 26.53
N ARG A 132 32.24 -1.56 27.61
CA ARG A 132 32.41 -2.11 28.97
C ARG A 132 31.36 -3.20 29.22
N LYS A 133 31.78 -4.46 29.40
CA LYS A 133 30.88 -5.51 29.91
C LYS A 133 30.48 -5.18 31.36
N PRO A 134 29.19 -5.28 31.75
CA PRO A 134 28.81 -5.10 33.14
C PRO A 134 29.49 -6.19 33.97
N THR A 135 30.36 -5.79 34.89
CA THR A 135 31.00 -6.69 35.85
C THR A 135 29.90 -7.38 36.66
N SER A 136 29.90 -8.70 36.70
CA SER A 136 28.91 -9.54 37.39
C SER A 136 28.57 -8.99 38.79
N PRO A 137 27.31 -9.02 39.23
CA PRO A 137 26.98 -8.63 40.59
C PRO A 137 27.68 -9.58 41.56
N SER A 138 28.48 -9.04 42.46
CA SER A 138 29.12 -9.79 43.54
C SER A 138 28.03 -10.43 44.40
N VAL A 139 27.95 -11.76 44.41
CA VAL A 139 27.09 -12.51 45.33
C VAL A 139 27.77 -12.49 46.70
N VAL A 140 27.22 -11.73 47.64
CA VAL A 140 27.63 -11.82 49.05
C VAL A 140 26.77 -12.90 49.71
N VAL A 141 27.38 -14.05 50.01
CA VAL A 141 26.71 -15.13 50.74
C VAL A 141 26.71 -14.76 52.22
N ASN A 142 25.58 -14.32 52.75
CA ASN A 142 25.41 -14.11 54.19
C ASN A 142 25.05 -15.47 54.80
N VAL A 143 26.06 -16.22 55.26
CA VAL A 143 25.85 -17.38 56.13
C VAL A 143 26.04 -16.93 57.57
N THR A 144 24.93 -16.78 58.29
CA THR A 144 24.89 -16.79 59.76
C THR A 144 24.72 -18.25 60.21
N PHE A 145 25.73 -18.78 60.92
CA PHE A 145 25.60 -19.99 61.73
C PHE A 145 24.85 -19.70 63.02
#